data_AF-A0A9D9GH72-F1
#
_entry.id   AF-A0A9D9GH72-F1
#
_cell.length_a   1.000
_cell.length_b   1.000
_cell.length_c   1.000
_cell.angle_alpha   90.00
_cell.angle_beta   90.00
_cell.angle_gamma   90.00
#
_symmetry.space_group_name_H-M   'P 1'
#
loop_
_entity.id
_entity.type
_entity.pdbx_description
1 polymer ?
#
loop_
_entity_poly.entity_id
_entity_poly.type
_entity_poly.pdbx_seq_one_letter_code
_entity_poly.pdbx_strand_id
1 'polypeptide(L)' 'MKNAIISIWKFYVEGFRNMTWGRQLWWLILLKVVILFVLLRGFFFKPVLSGKSDDERSEYVGAQLIDTQSELRTKI' A
#
# COMPACT_ATOMS: atom_id res chain seq x y z
N MET A 1 9.62 9.20 34.02
CA MET A 1 9.60 9.04 32.54
C MET A 1 8.21 9.10 31.92
N LYS A 2 7.17 8.50 32.52
CA LYS A 2 5.79 8.51 31.97
C LYS A 2 5.25 9.92 31.64
N ASN A 3 5.61 10.91 32.45
CA ASN A 3 5.12 12.28 32.31
C ASN A 3 5.71 13.01 31.08
N ALA A 4 6.92 12.66 30.64
CA ALA A 4 7.55 13.27 29.46
C ALA A 4 6.84 12.84 28.16
N ILE A 5 6.50 11.55 28.06
CA ILE A 5 5.74 11.01 26.92
C ILE A 5 4.37 11.67 26.82
N ILE A 6 3.69 11.85 27.96
CA ILE A 6 2.39 12.54 28.02
C ILE A 6 2.52 14.01 27.61
N SER A 7 3.60 14.68 28.00
CA SER A 7 3.87 16.07 27.62
C SER A 7 4.13 16.22 26.11
N ILE A 8 4.92 15.32 25.53
CA ILE A 8 5.24 15.31 24.09
C ILE A 8 3.96 15.02 23.28
N TRP A 9 3.16 14.06 23.73
CA TRP A 9 1.87 13.75 23.11
C TRP A 9 0.92 14.96 23.13
N LYS A 10 0.77 15.61 24.29
CA LYS A 10 -0.06 16.81 24.43
C LYS A 10 0.43 17.94 23.54
N PHE A 11 1.74 18.20 23.50
CA PHE A 11 2.32 19.23 22.63
C PHE A 11 2.01 18.98 21.15
N TYR A 12 2.10 17.73 20.68
CA TYR A 12 1.80 17.39 19.27
C TYR A 12 0.31 17.58 18.95
N VAL A 13 -0.57 17.06 19.82
CA VAL A 13 -2.03 17.19 19.66
C VAL A 13 -2.46 18.66 19.74
N GLU A 14 -1.88 19.43 20.66
CA GLU A 14 -2.21 20.83 20.90
C GLU A 14 -1.65 21.75 19.79
N GLY A 15 -0.45 21.48 19.31
CA GLY A 15 0.13 22.15 18.14
C GLY A 15 -0.69 21.89 16.87
N PHE A 16 -1.11 20.65 16.66
CA PHE A 16 -1.97 20.29 15.52
C PHE A 16 -3.38 20.90 15.62
N ARG A 17 -3.94 20.99 16.83
CA ARG A 17 -5.27 21.56 17.10
C ARG A 17 -5.30 23.09 17.02
N ASN A 18 -4.24 23.77 17.46
CA ASN A 18 -4.16 25.24 17.47
C ASN A 18 -3.75 25.85 16.11
N MET A 19 -3.45 25.02 15.11
CA MET A 19 -3.21 25.51 13.76
C MET A 19 -4.54 25.88 13.07
N THR A 20 -4.81 27.18 12.98
CA THR A 20 -5.93 27.76 12.20
C THR A 20 -5.98 27.23 10.76
N TRP A 21 -4.83 26.97 10.16
CA TRP A 21 -4.70 26.40 8.81
C TRP A 21 -4.48 24.88 8.79
N GLY A 22 -4.22 24.26 9.95
CA GLY A 22 -3.78 22.87 10.05
C GLY A 22 -4.88 21.87 9.72
N ARG A 23 -6.13 22.16 10.11
CA ARG A 23 -7.27 21.30 9.78
C ARG A 23 -7.50 21.21 8.27
N GLN A 24 -7.43 22.35 7.57
CA GLN A 24 -7.59 22.41 6.11
C GLN A 24 -6.41 21.74 5.41
N LEU A 25 -5.18 21.99 5.87
CA LEU A 25 -3.99 21.38 5.30
C LEU A 25 -3.97 19.86 5.48
N TRP A 26 -4.43 19.36 6.63
CA TRP A 26 -4.51 17.92 6.87
C TRP A 26 -5.53 17.25 5.95
N TRP A 27 -6.69 17.87 5.72
CA TRP A 27 -7.63 17.38 4.71
C TRP A 27 -7.00 17.35 3.31
N LEU A 28 -6.18 18.34 2.97
CA LEU A 28 -5.48 18.40 1.69
C LEU A 28 -4.41 17.30 1.57
N ILE A 29 -3.68 17.01 2.65
CA ILE A 29 -2.71 15.91 2.71
C ILE A 29 -3.44 14.56 2.60
N LEU A 30 -4.51 14.36 3.37
CA LEU A 30 -5.32 13.14 3.32
C LEU A 30 -5.89 12.92 1.92
N LEU A 31 -6.43 13.98 1.30
CA LEU A 31 -6.92 13.94 -0.07
C LEU A 31 -5.82 13.53 -1.05
N LYS A 32 -4.61 14.11 -0.95
CA LYS A 32 -3.48 13.73 -1.78
C LYS A 32 -3.10 12.26 -1.59
N VAL A 33 -3.04 11.76 -0.35
CA VAL A 33 -2.72 10.35 -0.07
C VAL A 33 -3.78 9.42 -0.65
N VAL A 34 -5.05 9.75 -0.52
CA VAL A 34 -6.16 8.97 -1.11
C VAL A 34 -6.09 9.00 -2.64
N ILE A 35 -5.90 10.17 -3.26
CA ILE A 35 -5.76 10.30 -4.72
C ILE A 35 -4.55 9.50 -5.20
N LEU A 36 -3.40 9.63 -4.53
CA LEU A 36 -2.20 8.89 -4.89
C LEU A 36 -2.42 7.38 -4.77
N PHE A 37 -3.11 6.94 -3.71
CA PHE A 37 -3.47 5.53 -3.52
C PHE A 37 -4.40 5.02 -4.62
N VAL A 38 -5.41 5.79 -5.04
CA VAL A 38 -6.32 5.40 -6.12
C VAL A 38 -5.61 5.39 -7.47
N LEU A 39 -4.74 6.36 -7.76
CA LEU A 39 -3.96 6.40 -9.00
C LEU A 39 -2.95 5.28 -9.08
N LEU A 40 -2.15 5.07 -8.01
CA LEU A 40 -1.26 3.93 -7.89
C LEU A 40 -2.04 2.63 -8.00
N ARG A 41 -3.18 2.50 -7.29
CA ARG A 41 -4.00 1.29 -7.34
C ARG A 41 -4.55 1.03 -8.73
N GLY A 42 -5.15 2.02 -9.38
CA GLY A 42 -5.73 1.88 -10.72
C GLY A 42 -4.69 1.66 -11.82
N PHE A 43 -3.48 2.20 -11.66
CA PHE A 43 -2.41 2.06 -12.64
C PHE A 43 -1.55 0.80 -12.42
N PHE A 44 -1.17 0.49 -11.19
CA PHE A 44 -0.34 -0.68 -10.84
C PHE A 44 -1.16 -1.97 -10.70
N PHE A 45 -2.41 -1.88 -10.24
CA PHE A 45 -3.32 -3.03 -10.18
C PHE A 45 -4.34 -2.93 -11.31
N LYS A 46 -3.85 -2.90 -12.56
CA LYS A 46 -4.69 -3.39 -13.64
C LYS A 46 -4.99 -4.86 -13.33
N PRO A 47 -6.24 -5.33 -13.41
CA PRO A 47 -6.46 -6.75 -13.37
C PRO A 47 -5.69 -7.33 -14.56
N VAL A 48 -4.57 -8.00 -14.30
CA VAL A 48 -3.75 -8.73 -15.29
C VAL A 48 -4.53 -9.92 -15.88
N LEU A 49 -5.85 -9.90 -15.86
CA LEU A 49 -6.85 -10.23 -14.83
C LEU A 49 -8.27 -10.21 -15.46
N SER A 50 -8.49 -9.38 -16.49
CA SER A 50 -9.82 -9.18 -17.10
C SER A 50 -10.07 -10.10 -18.31
N GLY A 51 -10.09 -11.43 -18.10
CA GLY A 51 -10.38 -12.38 -19.18
C GLY A 51 -10.38 -13.88 -18.83
N LYS A 52 -9.95 -14.28 -17.63
CA LYS A 52 -9.96 -15.66 -17.10
C LYS A 52 -10.28 -15.62 -15.60
N SER A 53 -10.94 -16.63 -15.05
CA SER A 53 -11.27 -16.65 -13.61
C SER A 53 -9.99 -16.63 -12.76
N ASP A 54 -10.09 -16.19 -11.49
CA ASP A 54 -8.97 -16.20 -10.53
C ASP A 54 -8.34 -17.61 -10.40
N ASP A 55 -9.16 -18.65 -10.56
CA ASP A 55 -8.75 -20.05 -10.51
C ASP A 55 -7.77 -20.44 -11.63
N GLU A 56 -8.01 -20.03 -12.89
CA GLU A 56 -7.12 -20.36 -14.03
C GLU A 56 -5.74 -19.67 -13.93
N ARG A 57 -5.63 -18.58 -13.18
CA ARG A 57 -4.40 -17.77 -13.10
C ARG A 57 -3.45 -18.21 -12.00
N SER A 58 -3.98 -18.69 -10.89
CA SER A 58 -3.17 -19.39 -9.89
C SER A 58 -2.55 -20.66 -10.48
N GLU A 59 -3.31 -21.39 -11.29
CA GLU A 59 -2.88 -22.66 -11.86
C GLU A 59 -1.79 -22.49 -12.93
N TYR A 60 -1.89 -21.45 -13.76
CA TYR A 60 -0.86 -21.12 -14.77
C TYR A 60 0.47 -20.65 -14.17
N VAL A 61 0.45 -19.82 -13.11
CA VAL A 61 1.68 -19.39 -12.42
C VAL A 61 2.32 -20.56 -11.65
N GLY A 62 1.50 -21.42 -11.03
CA GLY A 62 1.98 -22.65 -10.40
C GLY A 62 2.68 -23.59 -11.39
N ALA A 63 2.11 -23.78 -12.57
CA ALA A 63 2.70 -24.61 -13.63
C ALA A 63 4.06 -24.08 -14.11
N GLN A 64 4.20 -22.77 -14.34
CA GLN A 64 5.47 -22.19 -14.79
C GLN A 64 6.59 -22.27 -13.75
N LEU A 65 6.27 -22.17 -12.46
CA LEU A 65 7.25 -22.30 -11.38
C LEU A 65 7.79 -23.74 -11.27
N ILE A 66 6.96 -24.74 -11.57
CA ILE A 66 7.34 -26.15 -11.57
C ILE A 66 8.19 -26.49 -12.80
N ASP A 67 7.80 -26.04 -13.99
CA ASP A 67 8.53 -26.29 -15.24
C ASP A 67 9.94 -25.66 -15.21
N THR A 68 10.04 -24.41 -14.75
CA THR A 68 11.32 -23.69 -14.65
C THR A 68 12.28 -24.35 -13.65
N GLN A 69 11.75 -24.90 -12.54
CA GLN A 69 12.54 -25.68 -11.59
C GLN A 69 13.04 -26.99 -12.20
N SER A 70 12.22 -27.66 -13.00
CA SER A 70 12.60 -28.93 -13.65
C SER A 70 13.72 -28.74 -14.68
N GLU A 71 13.70 -27.63 -15.44
CA GLU A 71 14.75 -27.29 -16.41
C GLU A 71 16.06 -26.84 -15.75
N LEU A 72 15.98 -26.12 -14.62
CA LEU A 72 17.17 -25.72 -13.87
C LEU A 72 17.85 -26.93 -13.20
N ARG A 73 17.08 -27.91 -12.74
CA ARG A 73 17.59 -29.16 -12.15
C ARG A 73 18.25 -30.08 -13.18
N THR A 74 17.93 -29.97 -14.46
CA THR A 74 18.54 -30.75 -15.55
C THR A 74 19.76 -30.08 -16.18
N LYS A 75 20.00 -28.80 -15.89
CA LYS A 75 21.16 -28.02 -16.40
C LYS A 75 22.30 -27.86 -15.37
N ILE A 76 22.15 -28.39 -14.16
CA ILE A 76 23.19 -28.50 -13.11
C ILE A 76 23.72 -29.94 -13.10
#